data_AF-A0AA96Y2Q6-F1
#
_entry.id   AF-A0AA96Y2Q6-F1
#
_cell.length_a   1.000
_cell.length_b   1.000
_cell.length_c   1.000
_cell.angle_alpha   90.00
_cell.angle_beta   90.00
_cell.angle_gamma   90.00
#
_symmetry.space_group_name_H-M   'P 1'
#
loop_
_entity.id
_entity.type
_entity.pdbx_description
1 polymer ?
#
loop_
_entity_poly.entity_id
_entity_poly.type
_entity_poly.pdbx_seq_one_letter_code
_entity_poly.pdbx_strand_id
1 'polypeptide(L)'
;MRHFPAQYDLQPDDTLYFCHIPKTAGMTFRTILEDYFACEEICPATLSNQIADYTPKQLREYRLFRGHLGFVNIPGLLAGKNLIKVTVLREPVSRVISHYEYIRRTPDDPYYESVSQMSLEEFATGEGPGRVGKNVQVYHIARLLQYDIGSLEPEEALSLAQKSLNLCAFAGILERFQESLFLLSYIFGWKPIVNSRRENVAKSKTPLSEIPPEALARIREAMSLDRALYDDGCEIFQQRFDEMQQDLVQRYGDRLALDAPPPGQVLEFATLQQLLEWHSQDRYRAQNPPPSEVSVYNFCQPLRGLGWQRRDCAQNRPNAAHRWTGPVTTSTLDLPIASTPTDYRVEFQVTQVWATEPEVLDSLKCLVNGHPSKLAIAYSSDTTRLYQAQIPADWLPPDRLFAELTLQVDRVAPINYKNPDPKDKRLVGVALSYVQLFPAAREAEFSLLRSLLRDALTTATIDFMRDRLKPQEQIAAPPQFRLPFSGQVEGYADFLRSPGRYHWLVLHKGMALPVEALLFQLARCGFRPVFANEVYVVFVRRRPDVPSLSYFTPDVRHLYVGRYLNRLRKRVASSKRS
;
A
#
# COMPACT_ATOMS: atom_id res chain seq x y z
N MET A 1 20.58 -15.90 13.83
CA MET A 1 20.71 -14.61 14.49
C MET A 1 22.04 -14.46 15.19
N ARG A 2 22.48 -15.36 16.10
CA ARG A 2 23.80 -15.21 16.76
C ARG A 2 24.97 -15.07 15.78
N HIS A 3 24.91 -15.78 14.64
CA HIS A 3 25.95 -15.74 13.60
C HIS A 3 25.55 -14.88 12.40
N PHE A 4 24.55 -14.01 12.56
CA PHE A 4 24.12 -13.07 11.52
C PHE A 4 24.47 -11.63 11.96
N PRO A 5 24.92 -10.75 11.04
CA PRO A 5 25.24 -9.36 11.35
C PRO A 5 24.14 -8.63 12.15
N ALA A 6 24.53 -7.72 13.05
CA ALA A 6 23.59 -6.91 13.84
C ALA A 6 22.63 -6.09 12.96
N GLN A 7 23.19 -5.53 11.88
CA GLN A 7 22.51 -4.78 10.83
C GLN A 7 22.95 -5.35 9.47
N TYR A 8 22.06 -5.32 8.49
CA TYR A 8 22.29 -5.90 7.18
C TYR A 8 21.49 -5.16 6.09
N ASP A 9 22.18 -4.75 5.03
CA ASP A 9 21.55 -4.16 3.85
C ASP A 9 21.28 -5.21 2.80
N LEU A 10 20.00 -5.39 2.46
CA LEU A 10 19.60 -6.32 1.42
C LEU A 10 20.20 -5.91 0.07
N GLN A 11 21.08 -6.75 -0.45
CA GLN A 11 21.72 -6.56 -1.75
C GLN A 11 20.77 -6.99 -2.88
N PRO A 12 21.01 -6.54 -4.13
CA PRO A 12 20.17 -6.92 -5.28
C PRO A 12 20.05 -8.44 -5.50
N ASP A 13 21.10 -9.21 -5.18
CA ASP A 13 21.12 -10.67 -5.30
C ASP A 13 20.61 -11.42 -4.05
N ASP A 14 20.22 -10.69 -3.01
CA ASP A 14 19.60 -11.29 -1.84
C ASP A 14 18.12 -11.62 -2.10
N THR A 15 17.72 -12.80 -1.65
CA THR A 15 16.33 -13.23 -1.59
C THR A 15 15.93 -13.41 -0.13
N LEU A 16 14.94 -12.64 0.32
CA LEU A 16 14.34 -12.80 1.64
C LEU A 16 13.32 -13.94 1.61
N TYR A 17 13.52 -14.94 2.47
CA TYR A 17 12.58 -16.04 2.65
C TYR A 17 11.99 -16.01 4.05
N PHE A 18 10.68 -15.75 4.12
CA PHE A 18 9.91 -15.93 5.33
C PHE A 18 9.45 -17.37 5.49
N CYS A 19 10.12 -18.09 6.40
CA CYS A 19 9.68 -19.39 6.87
C CYS A 19 8.43 -19.21 7.75
N HIS A 20 7.26 -19.23 7.10
CA HIS A 20 5.98 -19.10 7.78
C HIS A 20 5.60 -20.40 8.49
N ILE A 21 5.66 -20.37 9.82
CA ILE A 21 5.15 -21.44 10.67
C ILE A 21 3.66 -21.19 10.96
N PRO A 22 2.78 -22.18 10.82
CA PRO A 22 1.36 -22.00 11.12
C PRO A 22 1.14 -21.45 12.53
N LYS A 23 0.27 -20.43 12.61
CA LYS A 23 -0.22 -19.79 13.84
C LYS A 23 0.79 -18.92 14.59
N THR A 24 1.80 -18.38 13.90
CA THR A 24 2.76 -17.39 14.44
C THR A 24 2.57 -15.98 13.85
N ALA A 25 1.30 -15.57 13.65
CA ALA A 25 0.91 -14.32 12.98
C ALA A 25 1.46 -14.12 11.56
N GLY A 26 1.77 -15.19 10.84
CA GLY A 26 2.39 -15.08 9.53
C GLY A 26 1.52 -14.44 8.44
N MET A 27 0.20 -14.35 8.60
CA MET A 27 -0.62 -13.53 7.68
C MET A 27 -0.31 -12.03 7.81
N THR A 28 -0.24 -11.51 9.03
CA THR A 28 0.14 -10.12 9.30
C THR A 28 1.60 -9.88 8.93
N PHE A 29 2.50 -10.78 9.32
CA PHE A 29 3.92 -10.62 9.01
C PHE A 29 4.21 -10.67 7.50
N ARG A 30 3.50 -11.53 6.76
CA ARG A 30 3.56 -11.57 5.30
C ARG A 30 3.20 -10.22 4.67
N THR A 31 2.08 -9.62 5.07
CA THR A 31 1.64 -8.34 4.48
C THR A 31 2.54 -7.18 4.90
N ILE A 32 3.21 -7.27 6.05
CA ILE A 32 4.27 -6.34 6.45
C ILE A 32 5.49 -6.51 5.54
N LEU A 33 6.00 -7.72 5.31
CA LEU A 33 7.17 -7.93 4.46
C LEU A 33 6.93 -7.45 3.03
N GLU A 34 5.73 -7.64 2.48
CA GLU A 34 5.36 -7.13 1.14
C GLU A 34 5.47 -5.60 1.02
N ASP A 35 5.39 -4.88 2.13
CA ASP A 35 5.55 -3.43 2.14
C ASP A 35 7.00 -3.02 1.85
N TYR A 36 7.98 -3.92 1.98
CA TYR A 36 9.39 -3.61 1.75
C TYR A 36 9.95 -4.10 0.42
N PHE A 37 9.08 -4.63 -0.46
CA PHE A 37 9.45 -5.12 -1.78
C PHE A 37 8.57 -4.53 -2.88
N ALA A 38 9.14 -4.37 -4.07
CA ALA A 38 8.40 -4.00 -5.25
C ALA A 38 7.44 -5.14 -5.68
N CYS A 39 6.34 -4.84 -6.38
CA CYS A 39 5.39 -5.86 -6.83
C CYS A 39 6.05 -7.02 -7.57
N GLU A 40 6.93 -6.69 -8.51
CA GLU A 40 7.65 -7.63 -9.37
C GLU A 40 8.70 -8.45 -8.62
N GLU A 41 9.13 -7.99 -7.44
CA GLU A 41 10.09 -8.70 -6.59
C GLU A 41 9.42 -9.77 -5.71
N ILE A 42 8.09 -9.78 -5.61
CA ILE A 42 7.35 -10.67 -4.70
C ILE A 42 6.91 -11.91 -5.48
N CYS A 43 7.34 -13.09 -5.02
CA CYS A 43 6.87 -14.35 -5.59
C CYS A 43 5.35 -14.46 -5.42
N PRO A 44 4.57 -14.66 -6.51
CA PRO A 44 3.12 -14.77 -6.42
C PRO A 44 2.66 -16.04 -5.71
N ALA A 45 3.48 -17.09 -5.72
CA ALA A 45 3.19 -18.36 -5.06
C ALA A 45 3.23 -18.21 -3.53
N THR A 46 2.16 -18.67 -2.90
CA THR A 46 1.92 -18.54 -1.45
C THR A 46 1.73 -19.90 -0.78
N LEU A 47 1.53 -20.94 -1.59
CA LEU A 47 1.33 -22.33 -1.21
C LEU A 47 2.33 -23.21 -1.97
N SER A 48 2.71 -24.32 -1.35
CA SER A 48 3.70 -25.25 -1.90
C SER A 48 3.35 -25.78 -3.30
N ASN A 49 2.08 -26.07 -3.57
CA ASN A 49 1.62 -26.54 -4.88
C ASN A 49 1.72 -25.49 -5.99
N GLN A 50 1.57 -24.20 -5.66
CA GLN A 50 1.68 -23.09 -6.63
C GLN A 50 3.12 -22.89 -7.12
N ILE A 51 4.13 -23.39 -6.40
CA ILE A 51 5.52 -23.31 -6.83
C ILE A 51 5.76 -24.15 -8.09
N ALA A 52 5.00 -25.23 -8.28
CA ALA A 52 5.11 -26.10 -9.45
C ALA A 52 4.74 -25.39 -10.77
N ASP A 53 4.03 -24.27 -10.71
CA ASP A 53 3.66 -23.46 -11.88
C ASP A 53 4.83 -22.63 -12.43
N TYR A 54 6.00 -22.64 -11.77
CA TYR A 54 7.17 -21.83 -12.11
C TYR A 54 8.40 -22.69 -12.35
N THR A 55 9.21 -22.31 -13.33
CA THR A 55 10.56 -22.85 -13.50
C THR A 55 11.52 -22.29 -12.44
N PRO A 56 12.61 -22.99 -12.08
CA PRO A 56 13.64 -22.45 -11.18
C PRO A 56 14.23 -21.13 -11.67
N LYS A 57 14.30 -20.91 -12.99
CA LYS A 57 14.77 -19.65 -13.56
C LYS A 57 13.83 -18.49 -13.21
N GLN A 58 12.52 -18.68 -13.39
CA GLN A 58 11.51 -17.68 -13.03
C GLN A 58 11.49 -17.43 -11.52
N LEU A 59 11.60 -18.47 -10.70
CA LEU A 59 11.62 -18.31 -9.24
C LEU A 59 12.80 -17.44 -8.77
N ARG A 60 13.96 -17.54 -9.43
CA ARG A 60 15.14 -16.72 -9.10
C ARG A 60 15.03 -15.24 -9.49
N GLU A 61 13.97 -14.84 -10.20
CA GLU A 61 13.70 -13.43 -10.50
C GLU A 61 13.06 -12.71 -9.29
N TYR A 62 12.46 -13.44 -8.36
CA TYR A 62 11.84 -12.88 -7.16
C TYR A 62 12.84 -12.71 -6.02
N ARG A 63 12.62 -11.67 -5.20
CA ARG A 63 13.42 -11.35 -4.00
C ARG A 63 12.67 -11.57 -2.69
N LEU A 64 11.35 -11.78 -2.72
CA LEU A 64 10.56 -12.14 -1.53
C LEU A 64 9.79 -13.44 -1.74
N PHE A 65 10.04 -14.41 -0.85
CA PHE A 65 9.27 -15.64 -0.73
C PHE A 65 8.55 -15.66 0.61
N ARG A 66 7.23 -15.83 0.59
CA ARG A 66 6.40 -15.86 1.79
C ARG A 66 5.19 -16.79 1.63
N GLY A 67 4.74 -17.40 2.73
CA GLY A 67 3.56 -18.28 2.72
C GLY A 67 3.89 -19.71 3.16
N HIS A 68 2.95 -20.63 2.95
CA HIS A 68 3.07 -22.03 3.38
C HIS A 68 3.92 -22.84 2.39
N LEU A 69 5.22 -22.54 2.37
CA LEU A 69 6.23 -23.13 1.47
C LEU A 69 7.09 -24.21 2.16
N GLY A 70 6.76 -24.61 3.39
CA GLY A 70 7.55 -25.54 4.20
C GLY A 70 7.68 -26.96 3.64
N PHE A 71 6.93 -27.31 2.59
CA PHE A 71 6.98 -28.59 1.89
C PHE A 71 7.63 -28.49 0.50
N VAL A 72 8.41 -27.44 0.27
CA VAL A 72 9.22 -27.27 -0.94
C VAL A 72 10.64 -26.92 -0.52
N ASN A 73 11.65 -27.47 -1.22
CA ASN A 73 13.05 -27.16 -0.99
C ASN A 73 13.41 -25.78 -1.58
N ILE A 74 12.89 -24.71 -0.97
CA ILE A 74 13.20 -23.32 -1.37
C ILE A 74 14.72 -23.06 -1.41
N PRO A 75 15.53 -23.48 -0.42
CA PRO A 75 17.00 -23.33 -0.51
C PRO A 75 17.60 -23.98 -1.77
N GLY A 76 17.15 -25.18 -2.14
CA GLY A 76 17.61 -25.88 -3.34
C GLY A 76 17.13 -25.21 -4.64
N LEU A 77 15.86 -24.78 -4.69
CA LEU A 77 15.29 -24.11 -5.88
C LEU A 77 15.96 -22.76 -6.18
N LEU A 78 16.43 -22.09 -5.13
CA LEU A 78 17.09 -20.79 -5.18
C LEU A 78 18.62 -20.89 -5.07
N ALA A 79 19.20 -22.07 -5.35
CA ALA A 79 20.65 -22.23 -5.37
C ALA A 79 21.31 -21.17 -6.26
N GLY A 80 22.37 -20.53 -5.73
CA GLY A 80 23.06 -19.40 -6.37
C GLY A 80 22.54 -18.01 -5.97
N LYS A 81 21.41 -17.91 -5.27
CA LYS A 81 20.98 -16.68 -4.59
C LYS A 81 21.43 -16.68 -3.14
N ASN A 82 21.63 -15.49 -2.58
CA ASN A 82 21.89 -15.31 -1.15
C ASN A 82 20.56 -15.34 -0.39
N LEU A 83 20.26 -16.47 0.27
CA LEU A 83 18.99 -16.65 0.94
C LEU A 83 19.01 -16.09 2.37
N ILE A 84 18.36 -14.95 2.57
CA ILE A 84 18.21 -14.27 3.86
C ILE A 84 16.93 -14.79 4.54
N LYS A 85 17.09 -15.53 5.64
CA LYS A 85 15.99 -16.29 6.25
C LYS A 85 15.41 -15.54 7.44
N VAL A 86 14.08 -15.43 7.47
CA VAL A 86 13.35 -14.80 8.56
C VAL A 86 12.20 -15.68 9.02
N THR A 87 11.84 -15.61 10.31
CA THR A 87 10.72 -16.36 10.87
C THR A 87 10.11 -15.64 12.08
N VAL A 88 8.99 -16.16 12.59
CA VAL A 88 8.37 -15.74 13.84
C VAL A 88 8.00 -17.00 14.62
N LEU A 89 8.48 -17.07 15.86
CA LEU A 89 8.19 -18.12 16.83
C LEU A 89 7.03 -17.71 17.75
N ARG A 90 6.44 -18.69 18.41
CA ARG A 90 5.36 -18.52 19.39
C ARG A 90 5.53 -19.54 20.51
N GLU A 91 5.03 -19.21 21.70
CA GLU A 91 4.98 -20.17 22.80
C GLU A 91 4.28 -21.47 22.33
N PRO A 92 4.95 -22.65 22.45
CA PRO A 92 4.51 -23.88 21.78
C PRO A 92 3.10 -24.34 22.14
N VAL A 93 2.72 -24.29 23.42
CA VAL A 93 1.40 -24.73 23.89
C VAL A 93 0.31 -23.81 23.31
N SER A 94 0.54 -22.50 23.38
CA SER A 94 -0.33 -21.48 22.82
C SER A 94 -0.47 -21.62 21.30
N ARG A 95 0.60 -22.02 20.61
CA ARG A 95 0.60 -22.28 19.16
C ARG A 95 -0.26 -23.49 18.80
N VAL A 96 -0.09 -24.64 19.48
CA VAL A 96 -0.84 -25.86 19.17
C VAL A 96 -2.33 -25.70 19.45
N ILE A 97 -2.72 -25.05 20.56
CA ILE A 97 -4.11 -24.69 20.87
C ILE A 97 -4.71 -23.85 19.73
N SER A 98 -3.99 -22.80 19.32
CA SER A 98 -4.45 -21.92 18.26
C SER A 98 -4.57 -22.62 16.90
N HIS A 99 -3.79 -23.68 16.67
CA HIS A 99 -3.86 -24.47 15.44
C HIS A 99 -5.08 -25.38 15.46
N TYR A 100 -5.26 -26.10 16.56
CA TYR A 100 -6.42 -26.96 16.82
C TYR A 100 -7.75 -26.20 16.64
N GLU A 101 -7.90 -25.07 17.34
CA GLU A 101 -9.10 -24.23 17.23
C GLU A 101 -9.33 -23.68 15.83
N TYR A 102 -8.25 -23.35 15.11
CA TYR A 102 -8.34 -22.85 13.75
C TYR A 102 -8.88 -23.89 12.77
N ILE A 103 -8.35 -25.12 12.84
CA ILE A 103 -8.78 -26.22 11.97
C ILE A 103 -10.26 -26.50 12.26
N ARG A 104 -10.66 -26.66 13.52
CA ARG A 104 -12.06 -26.96 13.92
C ARG A 104 -13.09 -25.89 13.55
N ARG A 105 -12.68 -24.66 13.23
CA ARG A 105 -13.58 -23.60 12.78
C ARG A 105 -13.51 -23.33 11.28
N THR A 106 -12.73 -24.11 10.54
CA THR A 106 -12.49 -23.93 9.11
C THR A 106 -12.86 -25.23 8.38
N PRO A 107 -14.15 -25.42 8.04
CA PRO A 107 -14.64 -26.63 7.37
C PRO A 107 -13.92 -26.97 6.05
N ASP A 108 -13.37 -25.96 5.37
CA ASP A 108 -12.60 -26.11 4.13
C ASP A 108 -11.13 -26.56 4.37
N ASP A 109 -10.69 -26.71 5.63
CA ASP A 109 -9.33 -27.16 5.95
C ASP A 109 -9.18 -28.67 5.68
N PRO A 110 -8.10 -29.14 5.03
CA PRO A 110 -7.89 -30.56 4.74
C PRO A 110 -7.91 -31.48 5.97
N TYR A 111 -7.62 -30.95 7.15
CA TYR A 111 -7.60 -31.70 8.41
C TYR A 111 -8.87 -31.52 9.24
N TYR A 112 -9.89 -30.82 8.73
CA TYR A 112 -11.11 -30.51 9.48
C TYR A 112 -11.80 -31.76 10.04
N GLU A 113 -12.05 -32.77 9.19
CA GLU A 113 -12.79 -33.96 9.59
C GLU A 113 -12.07 -34.75 10.68
N SER A 114 -10.76 -34.95 10.54
CA SER A 114 -9.97 -35.70 11.52
C SER A 114 -9.84 -34.95 12.84
N VAL A 115 -9.51 -33.65 12.79
CA VAL A 115 -9.28 -32.84 14.01
C VAL A 115 -10.58 -32.52 14.74
N SER A 116 -11.73 -32.45 14.05
CA SER A 116 -13.02 -32.21 14.68
C SER A 116 -13.47 -33.34 15.61
N GLN A 117 -12.95 -34.55 15.40
CA GLN A 117 -13.23 -35.73 16.24
C GLN A 117 -12.17 -35.96 17.33
N MET A 118 -11.07 -35.20 17.34
CA MET A 118 -10.00 -35.31 18.31
C MET A 118 -10.17 -34.33 19.46
N SER A 119 -9.80 -34.73 20.67
CA SER A 119 -9.49 -33.80 21.75
C SER A 119 -8.22 -33.00 21.44
N LEU A 120 -8.03 -31.87 22.14
CA LEU A 120 -6.80 -31.07 22.03
C LEU A 120 -5.56 -31.89 22.39
N GLU A 121 -5.67 -32.76 23.39
CA GLU A 121 -4.57 -33.60 23.84
C GLU A 121 -4.19 -34.63 22.78
N GLU A 122 -5.16 -35.33 22.18
CA GLU A 122 -4.93 -36.25 21.07
C GLU A 122 -4.34 -35.53 19.86
N PHE A 123 -4.77 -34.30 19.56
CA PHE A 123 -4.18 -33.51 18.48
C PHE A 123 -2.72 -33.10 18.75
N ALA A 124 -2.40 -32.75 20.00
CA ALA A 124 -1.06 -32.32 20.40
C ALA A 124 -0.07 -33.48 20.53
N THR A 125 -0.56 -34.67 20.91
CA THR A 125 0.26 -35.86 21.16
C THR A 125 0.26 -36.86 20.00
N GLY A 126 -0.77 -36.83 19.15
CA GLY A 126 -1.05 -37.84 18.14
C GLY A 126 -0.01 -37.93 17.02
N GLU A 127 0.34 -39.17 16.67
CA GLU A 127 1.05 -39.54 15.45
C GLU A 127 0.04 -40.01 14.40
N GLY A 128 -0.10 -39.25 13.31
CA GLY A 128 -1.05 -39.53 12.23
C GLY A 128 -0.68 -38.79 10.95
N PRO A 129 -1.28 -39.15 9.79
CA PRO A 129 -0.76 -38.77 8.47
C PRO A 129 -0.74 -37.24 8.29
N GLY A 130 0.44 -36.62 8.34
CA GLY A 130 0.62 -35.18 8.06
C GLY A 130 1.07 -34.25 9.20
N ARG A 131 1.63 -34.74 10.33
CA ARG A 131 2.46 -33.99 11.32
C ARG A 131 2.08 -32.50 11.60
N VAL A 132 0.82 -32.22 11.97
CA VAL A 132 0.31 -30.83 12.13
C VAL A 132 0.25 -30.29 13.58
N GLY A 133 0.54 -31.12 14.60
CA GLY A 133 0.44 -30.75 16.02
C GLY A 133 1.78 -30.66 16.76
N LYS A 134 2.55 -31.75 16.76
CA LYS A 134 3.74 -31.96 17.61
C LYS A 134 5.03 -31.37 17.03
N ASN A 135 5.74 -30.57 17.83
CA ASN A 135 7.07 -29.99 17.54
C ASN A 135 7.20 -29.36 16.14
N VAL A 136 6.15 -28.66 15.70
CA VAL A 136 6.06 -28.10 14.34
C VAL A 136 7.12 -27.02 14.11
N GLN A 137 7.46 -26.21 15.13
CA GLN A 137 8.44 -25.13 14.95
C GLN A 137 9.83 -25.71 14.67
N VAL A 138 10.26 -26.73 15.42
CA VAL A 138 11.53 -27.44 15.21
C VAL A 138 11.65 -27.94 13.78
N TYR A 139 10.64 -28.65 13.27
CA TYR A 139 10.72 -29.22 11.93
C TYR A 139 10.73 -28.14 10.83
N HIS A 140 9.96 -27.07 10.97
CA HIS A 140 9.98 -25.97 10.00
C HIS A 140 11.33 -25.23 9.98
N ILE A 141 11.92 -24.99 11.16
CA ILE A 141 13.19 -24.28 11.27
C ILE A 141 14.37 -25.16 10.85
N ALA A 142 14.38 -26.45 11.17
CA ALA A 142 15.38 -27.40 10.70
C ALA A 142 15.44 -27.45 9.16
N ARG A 143 14.27 -27.42 8.50
CA ARG A 143 14.13 -27.39 7.03
C ARG A 143 14.76 -26.19 6.35
N LEU A 144 15.08 -25.12 7.09
CA LEU A 144 15.79 -23.97 6.54
C LEU A 144 17.25 -24.28 6.20
N LEU A 145 17.88 -25.22 6.90
CA LEU A 145 19.26 -25.62 6.65
C LEU A 145 19.36 -26.95 5.90
N GLN A 146 18.50 -27.91 6.22
CA GLN A 146 18.42 -29.20 5.52
C GLN A 146 16.95 -29.56 5.28
N TYR A 147 16.54 -29.59 4.01
CA TYR A 147 15.13 -29.82 3.65
C TYR A 147 14.64 -31.23 3.98
N ASP A 148 15.42 -32.25 3.63
CA ASP A 148 15.07 -33.64 3.96
C ASP A 148 15.54 -33.97 5.39
N ILE A 149 14.57 -34.05 6.29
CA ILE A 149 14.74 -34.36 7.71
C ILE A 149 14.05 -35.67 8.10
N GLY A 150 13.63 -36.47 7.10
CA GLY A 150 12.82 -37.67 7.34
C GLY A 150 13.54 -38.75 8.16
N SER A 151 14.88 -38.78 8.07
CA SER A 151 15.75 -39.72 8.76
C SER A 151 16.36 -39.20 10.06
N LEU A 152 16.06 -37.96 10.47
CA LEU A 152 16.65 -37.37 11.67
C LEU A 152 15.88 -37.82 12.90
N GLU A 153 16.61 -38.20 13.95
CA GLU A 153 16.03 -38.38 15.27
C GLU A 153 15.55 -37.02 15.83
N PRO A 154 14.57 -36.99 16.76
CA PRO A 154 13.97 -35.74 17.24
C PRO A 154 15.00 -34.74 17.81
N GLU A 155 15.98 -35.21 18.57
CA GLU A 155 17.06 -34.40 19.15
C GLU A 155 18.02 -33.85 18.08
N GLU A 156 18.26 -34.61 17.01
CA GLU A 156 19.04 -34.15 15.86
C GLU A 156 18.31 -33.05 15.11
N ALA A 157 16.98 -33.20 14.94
CA ALA A 157 16.14 -32.17 14.35
C ALA A 157 16.14 -30.89 15.20
N LEU A 158 16.10 -30.98 16.53
CA LEU A 158 16.25 -29.84 17.44
C LEU A 158 17.61 -29.15 17.28
N SER A 159 18.71 -29.93 17.29
CA SER A 159 20.06 -29.39 17.09
C SER A 159 20.18 -28.66 15.75
N LEU A 160 19.62 -29.24 14.70
CA LEU A 160 19.58 -28.63 13.36
C LEU A 160 18.73 -27.35 13.34
N ALA A 161 17.59 -27.33 14.04
CA ALA A 161 16.75 -26.15 14.15
C ALA A 161 17.48 -25.01 14.89
N GLN A 162 18.16 -25.28 16.00
CA GLN A 162 18.94 -24.27 16.74
C GLN A 162 20.09 -23.72 15.87
N LYS A 163 20.80 -24.58 15.13
CA LYS A 163 21.81 -24.13 14.14
C LYS A 163 21.19 -23.23 13.07
N SER A 164 20.04 -23.62 12.54
CA SER A 164 19.31 -22.83 11.54
C SER A 164 18.87 -21.48 12.09
N LEU A 165 18.38 -21.45 13.34
CA LEU A 165 17.98 -20.23 14.04
C LEU A 165 19.17 -19.28 14.24
N ASN A 166 20.35 -19.81 14.57
CA ASN A 166 21.60 -19.06 14.69
C ASN A 166 22.09 -18.45 13.36
N LEU A 167 21.64 -18.97 12.21
CA LEU A 167 21.95 -18.42 10.88
C LEU A 167 20.85 -17.49 10.31
N CYS A 168 19.63 -17.52 10.86
CA CYS A 168 18.55 -16.63 10.41
C CYS A 168 18.92 -15.16 10.61
N ALA A 169 18.51 -14.29 9.68
CA ALA A 169 18.64 -12.86 9.86
C ALA A 169 17.74 -12.35 10.99
N PHE A 170 16.55 -12.95 11.11
CA PHE A 170 15.55 -12.54 12.07
C PHE A 170 14.67 -13.72 12.52
N ALA A 171 14.37 -13.77 13.81
CA ALA A 171 13.39 -14.63 14.43
C ALA A 171 12.62 -13.81 15.48
N GLY A 172 11.40 -13.41 15.14
CA GLY A 172 10.54 -12.65 16.05
C GLY A 172 9.86 -13.54 17.08
N ILE A 173 9.43 -12.94 18.19
CA ILE A 173 8.61 -13.60 19.23
C ILE A 173 7.21 -13.01 19.17
N LEU A 174 6.19 -13.85 18.93
CA LEU A 174 4.81 -13.39 18.78
C LEU A 174 4.30 -12.65 20.02
N GLU A 175 4.68 -13.10 21.21
CA GLU A 175 4.31 -12.52 22.48
C GLU A 175 4.88 -11.10 22.65
N ARG A 176 5.94 -10.77 21.90
CA ARG A 176 6.62 -9.46 21.85
C ARG A 176 6.62 -8.91 20.42
N PHE A 177 5.48 -9.04 19.72
CA PHE A 177 5.45 -8.82 18.27
C PHE A 177 5.85 -7.41 17.84
N GLN A 178 5.42 -6.35 18.56
CA GLN A 178 5.79 -4.98 18.20
C GLN A 178 7.29 -4.73 18.35
N GLU A 179 7.90 -5.23 19.43
CA GLU A 179 9.35 -5.19 19.64
C GLU A 179 10.09 -5.99 18.58
N SER A 180 9.53 -7.13 18.18
CA SER A 180 10.05 -7.94 17.07
C SER A 180 10.07 -7.17 15.74
N LEU A 181 9.02 -6.39 15.47
CA LEU A 181 8.96 -5.54 14.27
C LEU A 181 9.96 -4.38 14.33
N PHE A 182 10.23 -3.83 15.51
CA PHE A 182 11.29 -2.84 15.71
C PHE A 182 12.69 -3.41 15.50
N LEU A 183 12.96 -4.61 16.03
CA LEU A 183 14.22 -5.31 15.77
C LEU A 183 14.40 -5.60 14.28
N LEU A 184 13.35 -6.04 13.58
CA LEU A 184 13.36 -6.22 12.13
C LEU A 184 13.68 -4.91 11.40
N SER A 185 13.08 -3.81 11.84
CA SER A 185 13.31 -2.47 11.26
C SER A 185 14.77 -2.05 11.41
N TYR A 186 15.34 -2.27 12.60
CA TYR A 186 16.75 -1.98 12.88
C TYR A 186 17.69 -2.82 12.01
N ILE A 187 17.47 -4.14 11.96
CA ILE A 187 18.32 -5.09 11.21
C ILE A 187 18.42 -4.65 9.75
N PHE A 188 17.30 -4.35 9.10
CA PHE A 188 17.28 -4.02 7.66
C PHE A 188 17.33 -2.51 7.35
N GLY A 189 17.46 -1.64 8.36
CA GLY A 189 17.42 -0.18 8.17
C GLY A 189 16.09 0.33 7.61
N TRP A 190 15.01 -0.41 7.84
CA TRP A 190 13.68 -0.10 7.35
C TRP A 190 13.00 0.98 8.20
N LYS A 191 12.06 1.73 7.60
CA LYS A 191 11.20 2.67 8.35
C LYS A 191 10.50 1.89 9.47
N PRO A 192 10.44 2.41 10.71
CA PRO A 192 9.91 1.68 11.86
C PRO A 192 8.52 1.11 11.60
N ILE A 193 8.42 -0.22 11.68
CA ILE A 193 7.16 -0.92 11.47
C ILE A 193 6.29 -0.80 12.73
N VAL A 194 5.17 -0.11 12.61
CA VAL A 194 4.14 -0.03 13.66
C VAL A 194 2.98 -0.96 13.32
N ASN A 195 2.64 -1.87 14.24
CA ASN A 195 1.57 -2.84 14.06
C ASN A 195 0.17 -2.17 14.13
N SER A 196 -0.22 -1.54 13.04
CA SER A 196 -1.55 -0.94 12.86
C SER A 196 -2.57 -1.95 12.31
N ARG A 197 -2.12 -3.05 11.70
CA ARG A 197 -2.97 -4.09 11.09
C ARG A 197 -3.19 -5.24 12.08
N ARG A 198 -4.17 -5.11 12.99
CA ARG A 198 -4.65 -6.25 13.81
C ARG A 198 -5.50 -7.22 12.96
N GLU A 199 -4.93 -7.77 11.89
CA GLU A 199 -5.56 -8.82 11.10
C GLU A 199 -5.60 -10.13 11.90
N ASN A 200 -6.78 -10.73 12.07
CA ASN A 200 -6.98 -12.10 12.58
C ASN A 200 -6.52 -12.37 14.04
N VAL A 201 -6.69 -11.42 14.96
CA VAL A 201 -6.65 -11.78 16.40
C VAL A 201 -7.83 -12.71 16.69
N ALA A 202 -7.55 -13.96 17.07
CA ALA A 202 -8.58 -14.94 17.42
C ALA A 202 -9.47 -14.38 18.54
N LYS A 203 -10.79 -14.37 18.30
CA LYS A 203 -11.79 -13.83 19.24
C LYS A 203 -12.05 -14.74 20.45
N SER A 204 -11.71 -16.02 20.33
CA SER A 204 -11.72 -16.99 21.41
C SER A 204 -10.35 -17.63 21.46
N LYS A 205 -9.72 -17.61 22.63
CA LYS A 205 -8.61 -18.49 22.99
C LYS A 205 -9.15 -19.29 24.16
N THR A 206 -9.22 -20.61 24.05
CA THR A 206 -9.47 -21.47 25.21
C THR A 206 -8.42 -21.11 26.27
N PRO A 207 -8.82 -20.56 27.43
CA PRO A 207 -7.90 -20.27 28.52
C PRO A 207 -7.19 -21.56 28.94
N LEU A 208 -5.91 -21.48 29.28
CA LEU A 208 -5.17 -22.66 29.77
C LEU A 208 -5.82 -23.27 31.02
N SER A 209 -6.55 -22.48 31.80
CA SER A 209 -7.32 -22.92 32.98
C SER A 209 -8.49 -23.85 32.65
N GLU A 210 -8.97 -23.86 31.41
CA GLU A 210 -10.06 -24.75 30.97
C GLU A 210 -9.55 -26.12 30.51
N ILE A 211 -8.23 -26.30 30.39
CA ILE A 211 -7.60 -27.56 30.02
C ILE A 211 -7.29 -28.37 31.29
N PRO A 212 -7.69 -29.65 31.39
CA PRO A 212 -7.37 -30.49 32.54
C PRO A 212 -5.87 -30.52 32.83
N PRO A 213 -5.42 -30.42 34.10
CA PRO A 213 -4.00 -30.33 34.45
C PRO A 213 -3.16 -31.50 33.90
N GLU A 214 -3.68 -32.72 33.93
CA GLU A 214 -3.01 -33.90 33.38
C GLU A 214 -2.84 -33.82 31.86
N ALA A 215 -3.88 -33.39 31.14
CA ALA A 215 -3.83 -33.18 29.70
C ALA A 215 -2.82 -32.09 29.34
N LEU A 216 -2.81 -30.97 30.08
CA LEU A 216 -1.86 -29.89 29.87
C LEU A 216 -0.40 -30.34 30.11
N ALA A 217 -0.16 -31.20 31.11
CA ALA A 217 1.15 -31.79 31.36
C ALA A 217 1.62 -32.64 30.17
N ARG A 218 0.76 -33.52 29.65
CA ARG A 218 1.06 -34.34 28.46
C ARG A 218 1.29 -33.50 27.21
N ILE A 219 0.51 -32.43 27.01
CA ILE A 219 0.73 -31.47 25.91
C ILE A 219 2.10 -30.80 26.03
N ARG A 220 2.48 -30.34 27.24
CA ARG A 220 3.80 -29.72 27.48
C ARG A 220 4.94 -30.67 27.20
N GLU A 221 4.82 -31.92 27.66
CA GLU A 221 5.81 -32.97 27.40
C GLU A 221 5.96 -33.23 25.90
N ALA A 222 4.84 -33.33 25.16
CA ALA A 222 4.86 -33.51 23.72
C ALA A 222 5.52 -32.34 22.96
N MET A 223 5.46 -31.11 23.52
CA MET A 223 6.07 -29.89 22.95
C MET A 223 7.50 -29.63 23.44
N SER A 224 8.17 -30.58 24.11
CA SER A 224 9.48 -30.36 24.74
C SER A 224 10.55 -29.80 23.79
N LEU A 225 10.59 -30.27 22.54
CA LEU A 225 11.56 -29.80 21.55
C LEU A 225 11.24 -28.38 21.05
N ASP A 226 9.96 -28.11 20.73
CA ASP A 226 9.51 -26.77 20.39
C ASP A 226 9.74 -25.79 21.56
N ARG A 227 9.64 -26.28 22.80
CA ARG A 227 9.93 -25.48 23.99
C ARG A 227 11.39 -25.11 24.09
N ALA A 228 12.29 -26.09 23.93
CA ALA A 228 13.73 -25.83 23.91
C ALA A 228 14.14 -24.85 22.80
N LEU A 229 13.57 -24.98 21.60
CA LEU A 229 13.81 -24.04 20.50
C LEU A 229 13.23 -22.64 20.79
N TYR A 230 12.05 -22.57 21.38
CA TYR A 230 11.40 -21.30 21.71
C TYR A 230 12.17 -20.54 22.79
N ASP A 231 12.62 -21.22 23.83
CA ASP A 231 13.42 -20.63 24.91
C ASP A 231 14.76 -20.11 24.35
N ASP A 232 15.46 -20.89 23.50
CA ASP A 232 16.66 -20.43 22.77
C ASP A 232 16.37 -19.19 21.89
N GLY A 233 15.24 -19.19 21.18
CA GLY A 233 14.80 -18.03 20.40
C GLY A 233 14.52 -16.78 21.24
N CYS A 234 13.97 -16.93 22.44
CA CYS A 234 13.71 -15.82 23.35
C CYS A 234 15.02 -15.22 23.90
N GLU A 235 15.99 -16.07 24.24
CA GLU A 235 17.32 -15.62 24.68
C GLU A 235 18.04 -14.83 23.57
N ILE A 236 18.08 -15.38 22.36
CA ILE A 236 18.62 -14.69 21.18
C ILE A 236 17.93 -13.36 20.95
N PHE A 237 16.59 -13.35 21.00
CA PHE A 237 15.80 -12.16 20.78
C PHE A 237 16.12 -11.07 21.80
N GLN A 238 16.12 -11.41 23.09
CA GLN A 238 16.39 -10.48 24.18
C GLN A 238 17.79 -9.85 24.01
N GLN A 239 18.81 -10.66 23.78
CA GLN A 239 20.17 -10.18 23.55
C GLN A 239 20.22 -9.18 22.38
N ARG A 240 19.63 -9.53 21.24
CA ARG A 240 19.65 -8.71 20.02
C ARG A 240 18.83 -7.42 20.16
N PHE A 241 17.78 -7.46 20.96
CA PHE A 241 16.94 -6.30 21.24
C PHE A 241 17.66 -5.31 22.19
N ASP A 242 18.35 -5.81 23.21
CA ASP A 242 19.18 -4.99 24.10
C ASP A 242 20.35 -4.33 23.33
N GLU A 243 21.04 -5.10 22.48
CA GLU A 243 22.10 -4.60 21.60
C GLU A 243 21.60 -3.48 20.66
N MET A 244 20.40 -3.65 20.09
CA MET A 244 19.75 -2.61 19.27
C MET A 244 19.49 -1.35 20.08
N GLN A 245 18.89 -1.47 21.28
CA GLN A 245 18.59 -0.30 22.11
C GLN A 245 19.86 0.47 22.47
N GLN A 246 20.93 -0.24 22.82
CA GLN A 246 22.23 0.36 23.14
C GLN A 246 22.82 1.10 21.93
N ASP A 247 22.86 0.48 20.73
CA ASP A 247 23.38 1.12 19.52
C ASP A 247 22.56 2.36 19.12
N LEU A 248 21.23 2.28 19.19
CA LEU A 248 20.34 3.41 18.88
C LEU A 248 20.54 4.59 19.84
N VAL A 249 20.67 4.32 21.14
CA VAL A 249 20.94 5.39 22.12
C VAL A 249 22.35 5.94 21.95
N GLN A 250 23.35 5.11 21.68
CA GLN A 250 24.70 5.57 21.41
C GLN A 250 24.77 6.51 20.19
N ARG A 251 23.97 6.25 19.16
CA ARG A 251 23.95 7.07 17.92
C ARG A 251 23.13 8.34 18.03
N TYR A 252 21.98 8.27 18.72
CA TYR A 252 20.97 9.34 18.65
C TYR A 252 20.48 9.83 20.01
N GLY A 253 20.92 9.22 21.11
CA GLY A 253 20.48 9.51 22.47
C GLY A 253 20.74 10.96 22.90
N ASP A 254 21.84 11.55 22.45
CA ASP A 254 22.17 12.97 22.69
C ASP A 254 21.07 13.92 22.24
N ARG A 255 20.34 13.58 21.16
CA ARG A 255 19.24 14.40 20.63
C ARG A 255 18.03 14.46 21.57
N LEU A 256 17.93 13.51 22.49
CA LEU A 256 16.83 13.36 23.45
C LEU A 256 17.30 13.44 24.91
N ALA A 257 18.59 13.71 25.16
CA ALA A 257 19.22 13.60 26.48
C ALA A 257 18.92 12.24 27.16
N LEU A 258 19.09 11.16 26.41
CA LEU A 258 18.70 9.81 26.81
C LEU A 258 19.93 8.92 27.06
N ASP A 259 19.95 8.24 28.21
CA ASP A 259 20.92 7.19 28.53
C ASP A 259 20.43 5.79 28.10
N ALA A 260 21.36 4.88 27.86
CA ALA A 260 21.03 3.52 27.47
C ALA A 260 20.36 2.78 28.65
N PRO A 261 19.25 2.05 28.41
CA PRO A 261 18.61 1.31 29.48
C PRO A 261 19.44 0.10 29.89
N PRO A 262 19.31 -0.36 31.15
CA PRO A 262 19.86 -1.64 31.59
C PRO A 262 19.35 -2.82 30.74
N PRO A 263 20.11 -3.93 30.62
CA PRO A 263 19.65 -5.14 29.94
C PRO A 263 18.30 -5.63 30.44
N GLY A 264 17.40 -6.00 29.54
CA GLY A 264 16.03 -6.43 29.87
C GLY A 264 15.02 -5.30 30.08
N GLN A 265 15.44 -4.03 30.12
CA GLN A 265 14.54 -2.89 30.22
C GLN A 265 14.28 -2.26 28.85
N VAL A 266 13.00 -2.18 28.49
CA VAL A 266 12.56 -1.66 27.19
C VAL A 266 12.36 -0.14 27.28
N LEU A 267 12.93 0.61 26.33
CA LEU A 267 12.64 2.04 26.16
C LEU A 267 11.16 2.27 25.87
N GLU A 268 10.65 3.45 26.21
CA GLU A 268 9.30 3.84 25.83
C GLU A 268 9.07 3.72 24.32
N PHE A 269 7.88 3.29 23.95
CA PHE A 269 7.51 3.01 22.57
C PHE A 269 7.78 4.19 21.62
N ALA A 270 7.36 5.40 22.01
CA ALA A 270 7.53 6.61 21.20
C ALA A 270 9.01 6.96 21.00
N THR A 271 9.82 6.82 22.06
CA THR A 271 11.26 7.02 22.04
C THR A 271 11.92 6.05 21.07
N LEU A 272 11.64 4.75 21.20
CA LEU A 272 12.24 3.74 20.34
C LEU A 272 11.82 3.91 18.87
N GLN A 273 10.55 4.25 18.62
CA GLN A 273 10.07 4.59 17.29
C GLN A 273 10.84 5.79 16.68
N GLN A 274 11.07 6.84 17.46
CA GLN A 274 11.80 8.03 16.99
C GLN A 274 13.27 7.75 16.69
N LEU A 275 13.94 6.96 17.53
CA LEU A 275 15.34 6.54 17.29
C LEU A 275 15.44 5.70 16.00
N LEU A 276 14.51 4.77 15.80
CA LEU A 276 14.44 3.96 14.58
C LEU A 276 14.09 4.77 13.34
N GLU A 277 13.28 5.81 13.48
CA GLU A 277 12.98 6.73 12.38
C GLU A 277 14.27 7.40 11.90
N TRP A 278 15.07 7.97 12.79
CA TRP A 278 16.38 8.54 12.45
C TRP A 278 17.33 7.51 11.86
N HIS A 279 17.41 6.32 12.47
CA HIS A 279 18.20 5.21 11.93
C HIS A 279 17.83 4.87 10.49
N SER A 280 16.54 4.72 10.21
CA SER A 280 16.05 4.40 8.86
C SER A 280 16.37 5.49 7.83
N GLN A 281 16.44 6.76 8.25
CA GLN A 281 16.79 7.88 7.38
C GLN A 281 18.29 7.86 7.05
N ASP A 282 19.15 7.65 8.03
CA ASP A 282 20.60 7.56 7.81
C ASP A 282 20.96 6.32 6.98
N ARG A 283 20.29 5.19 7.22
CA ARG A 283 20.41 3.98 6.40
C ARG A 283 19.96 4.23 4.96
N TYR A 284 18.84 4.94 4.76
CA TYR A 284 18.38 5.32 3.43
C TYR A 284 19.40 6.20 2.71
N ARG A 285 19.95 7.25 3.36
CA ARG A 285 20.98 8.13 2.79
C ARG A 285 22.21 7.37 2.33
N ALA A 286 22.64 6.36 3.08
CA ALA A 286 23.82 5.58 2.76
C ALA A 286 23.63 4.63 1.56
N GLN A 287 22.41 4.17 1.30
CA GLN A 287 22.12 3.12 0.32
C GLN A 287 21.55 3.64 -1.00
N ASN A 288 20.96 4.84 -0.99
CA ASN A 288 20.24 5.37 -2.13
C ASN A 288 20.99 6.56 -2.71
N PRO A 289 20.96 6.77 -4.03
CA PRO A 289 21.45 8.00 -4.62
C PRO A 289 20.68 9.20 -4.04
N PRO A 290 21.27 10.41 -4.10
CA PRO A 290 20.56 11.62 -3.75
C PRO A 290 19.21 11.70 -4.48
N PRO A 291 18.13 12.12 -3.78
CA PRO A 291 16.82 12.17 -4.40
C PRO A 291 16.79 13.17 -5.56
N SER A 292 15.89 12.95 -6.51
CA SER A 292 15.66 13.88 -7.61
C SER A 292 14.71 15.01 -7.21
N GLU A 293 14.59 16.06 -8.02
CA GLU A 293 13.58 17.12 -7.83
C GLU A 293 12.14 16.65 -8.09
N VAL A 294 11.98 15.41 -8.55
CA VAL A 294 10.69 14.76 -8.82
C VAL A 294 10.60 13.45 -8.06
N SER A 295 9.48 13.21 -7.41
CA SER A 295 9.17 11.95 -6.75
C SER A 295 7.90 11.36 -7.33
N VAL A 296 7.93 10.08 -7.65
CA VAL A 296 6.81 9.34 -8.23
C VAL A 296 6.62 8.04 -7.46
N TYR A 297 5.44 7.85 -6.90
CA TYR A 297 5.04 6.66 -6.17
C TYR A 297 3.77 6.06 -6.79
N ASN A 298 3.89 4.87 -7.38
CA ASN A 298 2.81 4.16 -8.08
C ASN A 298 2.25 2.99 -7.28
N PHE A 299 2.58 2.91 -5.98
CA PHE A 299 2.18 1.86 -5.05
C PHE A 299 2.72 0.46 -5.37
N CYS A 300 3.46 0.28 -6.46
CA CYS A 300 4.23 -0.93 -6.73
C CYS A 300 5.60 -0.93 -6.06
N GLN A 301 6.14 0.23 -5.66
CA GLN A 301 7.42 0.30 -4.95
C GLN A 301 7.28 -0.06 -3.45
N PRO A 302 8.38 -0.34 -2.74
CA PRO A 302 8.39 -0.43 -1.28
C PRO A 302 7.74 0.79 -0.62
N LEU A 303 6.85 0.54 0.34
CA LEU A 303 6.13 1.54 1.11
C LEU A 303 7.01 2.08 2.24
N ARG A 304 7.20 3.40 2.25
CA ARG A 304 7.78 4.14 3.38
C ARG A 304 6.70 4.99 4.02
N GLY A 305 5.83 4.38 4.81
CA GLY A 305 4.64 5.06 5.29
C GLY A 305 3.82 4.22 6.26
N LEU A 306 3.00 4.89 7.07
CA LEU A 306 2.14 4.26 8.07
C LEU A 306 0.66 4.41 7.71
N GLY A 307 -0.19 3.59 8.32
CA GLY A 307 -1.64 3.69 8.16
C GLY A 307 -2.15 3.26 6.80
N TRP A 308 -1.47 2.34 6.12
CA TRP A 308 -1.91 1.76 4.84
C TRP A 308 -2.39 0.33 5.02
N GLN A 309 -3.39 -0.06 4.24
CA GLN A 309 -3.78 -1.46 4.07
C GLN A 309 -2.80 -2.21 3.15
N ARG A 310 -2.94 -3.54 3.14
CA ARG A 310 -2.22 -4.41 2.20
C ARG A 310 -2.45 -3.95 0.75
N ARG A 311 -1.43 -4.17 -0.09
CA ARG A 311 -1.44 -3.84 -1.52
C ARG A 311 -2.50 -4.66 -2.26
N ASP A 312 -3.26 -3.99 -3.13
CA ASP A 312 -4.21 -4.61 -4.05
C ASP A 312 -3.62 -4.52 -5.48
N CYS A 313 -3.10 -5.64 -5.97
CA CYS A 313 -2.55 -5.76 -7.33
C CYS A 313 -3.63 -6.28 -8.28
N ALA A 314 -3.78 -5.65 -9.46
CA ALA A 314 -4.68 -6.17 -10.47
C ALA A 314 -4.06 -7.42 -11.13
N GLN A 315 -4.76 -8.55 -11.14
CA GLN A 315 -4.27 -9.81 -11.72
C GLN A 315 -3.81 -9.66 -13.19
N ASN A 316 -4.48 -8.79 -13.95
CA ASN A 316 -4.19 -8.56 -15.38
C ASN A 316 -3.20 -7.40 -15.63
N ARG A 317 -2.67 -6.76 -14.58
CA ARG A 317 -1.72 -5.65 -14.68
C ARG A 317 -0.69 -5.75 -13.52
N PRO A 318 0.38 -6.55 -13.69
CA PRO A 318 1.35 -6.82 -12.61
C PRO A 318 2.04 -5.54 -12.07
N ASN A 319 2.08 -4.47 -12.87
CA ASN A 319 2.70 -3.19 -12.52
C ASN A 319 1.65 -2.09 -12.21
N ALA A 320 0.44 -2.49 -11.85
CA ALA A 320 -0.59 -1.59 -11.38
C ALA A 320 -1.10 -2.05 -10.02
N ALA A 321 -0.75 -1.28 -9.00
CA ALA A 321 -1.21 -1.47 -7.64
C ALA A 321 -2.02 -0.27 -7.17
N HIS A 322 -2.89 -0.52 -6.20
CA HIS A 322 -3.41 0.53 -5.34
C HIS A 322 -3.34 0.09 -3.89
N ARG A 323 -3.39 1.06 -2.98
CA ARG A 323 -3.53 0.81 -1.54
C ARG A 323 -4.63 1.68 -0.99
N TRP A 324 -5.42 1.09 -0.11
CA TRP A 324 -6.34 1.83 0.74
C TRP A 324 -5.59 2.44 1.93
N THR A 325 -5.88 3.70 2.26
CA THR A 325 -5.59 4.24 3.59
C THR A 325 -6.42 3.49 4.64
N GLY A 326 -5.95 3.40 5.88
CA GLY A 326 -6.58 2.62 6.94
C GLY A 326 -5.66 1.55 7.56
N PRO A 327 -6.05 0.93 8.69
CA PRO A 327 -7.36 1.03 9.35
C PRO A 327 -7.53 2.23 10.29
N VAL A 328 -6.51 3.10 10.37
CA VAL A 328 -6.58 4.37 11.11
C VAL A 328 -6.98 5.52 10.18
N THR A 329 -7.36 6.66 10.74
CA THR A 329 -7.79 7.86 10.00
C THR A 329 -6.65 8.66 9.37
N THR A 330 -5.40 8.31 9.66
CA THR A 330 -4.20 9.01 9.17
C THR A 330 -3.26 8.02 8.50
N SER A 331 -2.81 8.36 7.30
CA SER A 331 -1.79 7.63 6.57
C SER A 331 -0.65 8.56 6.18
N THR A 332 0.59 8.10 6.33
CA THR A 332 1.78 8.87 5.94
C THR A 332 2.50 8.20 4.79
N LEU A 333 3.17 8.96 3.93
CA LEU A 333 4.03 8.45 2.87
C LEU A 333 5.23 9.37 2.71
N ASP A 334 6.43 8.84 2.88
CA ASP A 334 7.67 9.54 2.63
C ASP A 334 8.01 9.48 1.14
N LEU A 335 8.09 10.66 0.53
CA LEU A 335 8.51 10.84 -0.85
C LEU A 335 9.95 11.38 -0.86
N PRO A 336 10.95 10.60 -1.31
CA PRO A 336 12.31 11.10 -1.45
C PRO A 336 12.29 12.26 -2.46
N ILE A 337 12.79 13.42 -2.07
CA ILE A 337 12.76 14.62 -2.91
C ILE A 337 13.97 15.51 -2.58
N ALA A 338 14.63 16.05 -3.62
CA ALA A 338 15.57 17.15 -3.45
C ALA A 338 14.80 18.47 -3.37
N SER A 339 15.14 19.30 -2.38
CA SER A 339 14.62 20.66 -2.25
C SER A 339 15.17 21.59 -3.34
N THR A 340 14.35 22.51 -3.82
CA THR A 340 14.72 23.59 -4.75
C THR A 340 14.12 24.89 -4.23
N PRO A 341 14.60 26.07 -4.67
CA PRO A 341 14.02 27.35 -4.29
C PRO A 341 12.65 27.62 -4.94
N THR A 342 12.12 26.69 -5.74
CA THR A 342 10.84 26.84 -6.43
C THR A 342 9.75 26.06 -5.75
N ASP A 343 8.52 26.58 -5.79
CA ASP A 343 7.38 25.84 -5.27
C ASP A 343 7.17 24.52 -6.01
N TYR A 344 6.61 23.56 -5.29
CA TYR A 344 6.26 22.25 -5.77
C TYR A 344 4.76 22.12 -5.97
N ARG A 345 4.38 21.05 -6.66
CA ARG A 345 3.01 20.57 -6.74
C ARG A 345 2.99 19.11 -6.32
N VAL A 346 2.15 18.81 -5.34
CA VAL A 346 1.76 17.42 -5.07
C VAL A 346 0.53 17.09 -5.90
N GLU A 347 0.53 15.92 -6.48
CA GLU A 347 -0.60 15.39 -7.22
C GLU A 347 -0.79 13.91 -6.87
N PHE A 348 -2.03 13.49 -6.61
CA PHE A 348 -2.31 12.09 -6.35
C PHE A 348 -3.66 11.66 -6.92
N GLN A 349 -3.72 10.39 -7.28
CA GLN A 349 -4.88 9.75 -7.87
C GLN A 349 -5.58 8.89 -6.83
N VAL A 350 -6.79 9.30 -6.45
CA VAL A 350 -7.74 8.44 -5.76
C VAL A 350 -8.45 7.58 -6.81
N THR A 351 -8.37 6.27 -6.64
CA THR A 351 -9.06 5.25 -7.44
C THR A 351 -10.24 4.67 -6.65
N GLN A 352 -11.01 3.78 -7.25
CA GLN A 352 -12.17 3.14 -6.61
C GLN A 352 -13.14 4.15 -5.97
N VAL A 353 -13.32 5.31 -6.60
CA VAL A 353 -14.19 6.40 -6.09
C VAL A 353 -15.61 5.88 -5.84
N TRP A 354 -16.13 5.05 -6.73
CA TRP A 354 -17.44 4.42 -6.59
C TRP A 354 -17.58 3.56 -5.32
N ALA A 355 -16.50 2.94 -4.86
CA ALA A 355 -16.45 2.06 -3.68
C ALA A 355 -16.04 2.80 -2.39
N THR A 356 -15.67 4.07 -2.48
CA THR A 356 -15.35 4.92 -1.33
C THR A 356 -16.63 5.56 -0.81
N GLU A 357 -16.82 5.59 0.52
CA GLU A 357 -17.93 6.33 1.11
C GLU A 357 -17.82 7.83 0.81
N PRO A 358 -18.89 8.50 0.31
CA PRO A 358 -18.82 9.91 -0.08
C PRO A 358 -18.32 10.84 1.03
N GLU A 359 -18.82 10.67 2.26
CA GLU A 359 -18.40 11.48 3.41
C GLU A 359 -16.91 11.30 3.75
N VAL A 360 -16.39 10.08 3.62
CA VAL A 360 -14.96 9.79 3.82
C VAL A 360 -14.14 10.50 2.76
N LEU A 361 -14.55 10.40 1.48
CA LEU A 361 -13.88 11.04 0.37
C LEU A 361 -13.89 12.57 0.46
N ASP A 362 -15.01 13.16 0.91
CA ASP A 362 -15.18 14.60 1.05
C ASP A 362 -14.44 15.16 2.28
N SER A 363 -14.16 14.32 3.29
CA SER A 363 -13.34 14.67 4.46
C SER A 363 -11.83 14.65 4.21
N LEU A 364 -11.38 14.20 3.03
CA LEU A 364 -9.97 14.00 2.73
C LEU A 364 -9.17 15.30 2.85
N LYS A 365 -8.18 15.28 3.74
CA LYS A 365 -7.21 16.35 3.98
C LYS A 365 -5.81 15.85 3.66
N CYS A 366 -4.95 16.79 3.28
CA CYS A 366 -3.55 16.52 2.95
C CYS A 366 -2.66 17.52 3.69
N LEU A 367 -1.57 17.01 4.27
CA LEU A 367 -0.50 17.82 4.82
C LEU A 367 0.82 17.37 4.20
N VAL A 368 1.74 18.30 4.02
CA VAL A 368 3.13 18.00 3.63
C VAL A 368 4.04 18.52 4.71
N ASN A 369 4.84 17.63 5.32
CA ASN A 369 5.73 17.97 6.43
C ASN A 369 5.01 18.66 7.61
N GLY A 370 3.75 18.28 7.86
CA GLY A 370 2.90 18.88 8.90
C GLY A 370 2.16 20.16 8.48
N HIS A 371 2.44 20.72 7.31
CA HIS A 371 1.76 21.92 6.82
C HIS A 371 0.48 21.56 6.03
N PRO A 372 -0.69 22.13 6.38
CA PRO A 372 -1.95 21.82 5.71
C PRO A 372 -1.98 22.34 4.28
N SER A 373 -2.25 21.44 3.33
CA SER A 373 -2.29 21.73 1.90
C SER A 373 -3.73 21.90 1.41
N LYS A 374 -4.02 22.97 0.67
CA LYS A 374 -5.34 23.18 0.06
C LYS A 374 -5.53 22.25 -1.15
N LEU A 375 -6.24 21.15 -0.95
CA LEU A 375 -6.57 20.20 -2.01
C LEU A 375 -7.56 20.80 -3.02
N ALA A 376 -7.17 20.80 -4.29
CA ALA A 376 -8.03 21.08 -5.43
C ALA A 376 -8.31 19.79 -6.20
N ILE A 377 -9.56 19.60 -6.62
CA ILE A 377 -9.92 18.51 -7.54
C ILE A 377 -9.55 18.94 -8.95
N ALA A 378 -8.47 18.38 -9.48
CA ALA A 378 -8.00 18.63 -10.83
C ALA A 378 -8.79 17.82 -11.87
N TYR A 379 -9.30 16.64 -11.50
CA TYR A 379 -10.18 15.83 -12.36
C TYR A 379 -11.04 14.91 -11.49
N SER A 380 -12.27 14.62 -11.92
CA SER A 380 -13.12 13.64 -11.24
C SER A 380 -14.01 12.90 -12.24
N SER A 381 -14.12 11.60 -12.06
CA SER A 381 -15.06 10.69 -12.70
C SER A 381 -15.67 9.75 -11.64
N ASP A 382 -16.51 8.81 -12.06
CA ASP A 382 -17.09 7.80 -11.17
C ASP A 382 -16.05 6.81 -10.62
N THR A 383 -14.89 6.68 -11.29
CA THR A 383 -13.87 5.69 -10.94
C THR A 383 -12.60 6.32 -10.39
N THR A 384 -12.30 7.56 -10.73
CA THR A 384 -11.04 8.23 -10.43
C THR A 384 -11.25 9.68 -10.05
N ARG A 385 -10.51 10.14 -9.04
CA ARG A 385 -10.40 11.57 -8.71
C ARG A 385 -8.93 11.94 -8.59
N LEU A 386 -8.52 12.97 -9.30
CA LEU A 386 -7.18 13.53 -9.26
C LEU A 386 -7.20 14.76 -8.36
N TYR A 387 -6.36 14.74 -7.33
CA TYR A 387 -6.17 15.86 -6.43
C TYR A 387 -4.83 16.53 -6.68
N GLN A 388 -4.77 17.84 -6.45
CA GLN A 388 -3.55 18.61 -6.46
C GLN A 388 -3.49 19.58 -5.29
N ALA A 389 -2.28 19.89 -4.84
CA ALA A 389 -2.03 21.05 -4.01
C ALA A 389 -0.68 21.70 -4.34
N GLN A 390 -0.63 23.02 -4.18
CA GLN A 390 0.59 23.81 -4.29
C GLN A 390 1.35 23.71 -2.96
N ILE A 391 2.65 23.46 -3.04
CA ILE A 391 3.53 23.28 -1.89
C ILE A 391 4.63 24.35 -1.95
N PRO A 392 4.62 25.35 -1.06
CA PRO A 392 5.69 26.33 -0.94
C PRO A 392 7.07 25.68 -0.78
N ALA A 393 8.10 26.28 -1.38
CA ALA A 393 9.47 25.77 -1.32
C ALA A 393 10.02 25.62 0.12
N ASP A 394 9.64 26.54 1.01
CA ASP A 394 10.06 26.56 2.42
C ASP A 394 9.51 25.39 3.26
N TRP A 395 8.49 24.68 2.77
CA TRP A 395 8.00 23.45 3.43
C TRP A 395 8.93 22.25 3.21
N LEU A 396 9.85 22.33 2.25
CA LEU A 396 10.82 21.29 1.90
C LEU A 396 12.25 21.81 2.16
N PRO A 397 12.67 21.93 3.42
CA PRO A 397 13.96 22.50 3.73
C PRO A 397 15.11 21.59 3.26
N PRO A 398 16.30 22.15 2.92
CA PRO A 398 17.38 21.39 2.27
C PRO A 398 17.98 20.23 3.07
N ASP A 399 17.80 20.22 4.39
CA ASP A 399 18.26 19.18 5.29
C ASP A 399 17.34 17.95 5.33
N ARG A 400 16.11 18.08 4.82
CA ARG A 400 15.10 17.03 4.84
C ARG A 400 15.20 16.14 3.61
N LEU A 401 15.38 14.84 3.84
CA LEU A 401 15.52 13.83 2.79
C LEU A 401 14.19 13.48 2.09
N PHE A 402 13.08 13.67 2.80
CA PHE A 402 11.75 13.25 2.36
C PHE A 402 10.73 14.38 2.55
N ALA A 403 9.81 14.50 1.60
CA ALA A 403 8.51 15.11 1.85
C ALA A 403 7.58 14.05 2.46
N GLU A 404 7.18 14.23 3.72
CA GLU A 404 6.18 13.39 4.35
C GLU A 404 4.78 13.88 3.95
N LEU A 405 4.12 13.11 3.10
CA LEU A 405 2.73 13.31 2.74
C LEU A 405 1.84 12.66 3.80
N THR A 406 1.02 13.44 4.49
CA THR A 406 0.03 12.96 5.45
C THR A 406 -1.37 13.11 4.87
N LEU A 407 -2.09 11.99 4.72
CA LEU A 407 -3.48 11.94 4.29
C LEU A 407 -4.36 11.67 5.51
N GLN A 408 -5.37 12.50 5.71
CA GLN A 408 -6.31 12.38 6.83
C GLN A 408 -7.75 12.31 6.34
N VAL A 409 -8.54 11.45 6.95
CA VAL A 409 -10.00 11.36 6.79
C VAL A 409 -10.65 11.43 8.15
N ASP A 410 -11.89 11.92 8.25
CA ASP A 410 -12.55 12.07 9.56
C ASP A 410 -12.94 10.71 10.17
N ARG A 411 -13.14 9.68 9.33
CA ARG A 411 -13.38 8.29 9.74
C ARG A 411 -12.95 7.29 8.67
N VAL A 412 -12.81 6.03 9.06
CA VAL A 412 -12.66 4.88 8.15
C VAL A 412 -13.98 4.12 8.06
N ALA A 413 -14.17 3.39 6.96
CA ALA A 413 -15.38 2.62 6.68
C ALA A 413 -15.03 1.19 6.23
N PRO A 414 -15.92 0.20 6.39
CA PRO A 414 -15.73 -1.10 5.76
C PRO A 414 -15.56 -0.97 4.24
N ILE A 415 -14.56 -1.64 3.67
CA ILE A 415 -14.29 -1.63 2.22
C ILE A 415 -15.50 -2.07 1.38
N ASN A 416 -16.40 -2.84 1.98
CA ASN A 416 -17.57 -3.40 1.33
C ASN A 416 -18.84 -2.50 1.40
N TYR A 417 -18.69 -1.19 1.61
CA TYR A 417 -19.82 -0.24 1.72
C TYR A 417 -20.90 -0.39 0.61
N LYS A 418 -20.52 -0.66 -0.64
CA LYS A 418 -21.46 -0.93 -1.76
C LYS A 418 -21.53 -2.41 -2.21
N ASN A 419 -21.18 -3.33 -1.32
CA ASN A 419 -21.08 -4.78 -1.51
C ASN A 419 -20.06 -5.31 -2.56
N PRO A 420 -18.77 -4.94 -2.48
CA PRO A 420 -17.65 -5.74 -3.00
C PRO A 420 -17.15 -6.73 -1.92
N ASP A 421 -17.34 -8.03 -2.13
CA ASP A 421 -16.93 -9.17 -1.27
C ASP A 421 -17.25 -9.08 0.26
N PRO A 422 -18.27 -9.81 0.77
CA PRO A 422 -18.60 -9.81 2.20
C PRO A 422 -17.50 -10.40 3.10
N LYS A 423 -16.50 -11.08 2.54
CA LYS A 423 -15.37 -11.64 3.31
C LYS A 423 -14.28 -10.61 3.61
N ASP A 424 -14.16 -9.53 2.83
CA ASP A 424 -13.19 -8.46 3.10
C ASP A 424 -13.72 -7.52 4.19
N LYS A 425 -13.06 -7.55 5.35
CA LYS A 425 -13.45 -6.78 6.55
C LYS A 425 -12.52 -5.60 6.83
N ARG A 426 -11.68 -5.21 5.86
CA ARG A 426 -10.77 -4.08 6.04
C ARG A 426 -11.57 -2.80 6.29
N LEU A 427 -11.12 -2.02 7.28
CA LEU A 427 -11.54 -0.64 7.47
C LEU A 427 -10.62 0.26 6.64
N VAL A 428 -11.20 1.09 5.78
CA VAL A 428 -10.49 1.86 4.76
C VAL A 428 -10.94 3.32 4.73
N GLY A 429 -10.03 4.21 4.34
CA GLY A 429 -10.34 5.58 3.96
C GLY A 429 -10.53 5.67 2.44
N VAL A 430 -9.50 6.11 1.74
CA VAL A 430 -9.47 6.30 0.27
C VAL A 430 -8.44 5.35 -0.37
N ALA A 431 -8.71 4.89 -1.58
CA ALA A 431 -7.75 4.09 -2.36
C ALA A 431 -6.89 4.99 -3.23
N LEU A 432 -5.57 4.90 -3.13
CA LEU A 432 -4.65 5.62 -4.02
C LEU A 432 -3.89 4.66 -4.93
N SER A 433 -3.71 5.07 -6.19
CA SER A 433 -2.92 4.33 -7.20
C SER A 433 -1.71 5.12 -7.68
N TYR A 434 -1.60 6.39 -7.34
CA TYR A 434 -0.49 7.23 -7.74
C TYR A 434 -0.33 8.44 -6.82
N VAL A 435 0.90 8.80 -6.51
CA VAL A 435 1.29 10.05 -5.84
C VAL A 435 2.55 10.56 -6.54
N GLN A 436 2.61 11.85 -6.83
CA GLN A 436 3.83 12.49 -7.30
C GLN A 436 4.00 13.88 -6.70
N LEU A 437 5.27 14.30 -6.62
CA LEU A 437 5.70 15.61 -6.19
C LEU A 437 6.72 16.12 -7.21
N PHE A 438 6.52 17.30 -7.76
CA PHE A 438 7.39 17.87 -8.80
C PHE A 438 7.40 19.41 -8.74
N PRO A 439 8.41 20.10 -9.31
CA PRO A 439 8.44 21.57 -9.33
C PRO A 439 7.23 22.12 -10.09
N ALA A 440 6.51 23.07 -9.49
CA ALA A 440 5.23 23.55 -10.03
C ALA A 440 5.35 24.13 -11.46
N ALA A 441 6.50 24.72 -11.79
CA ALA A 441 6.79 25.23 -13.13
C ALA A 441 6.85 24.13 -14.22
N ARG A 442 7.06 22.86 -13.82
CA ARG A 442 7.16 21.70 -14.73
C ARG A 442 5.86 20.90 -14.81
N GLU A 443 4.72 21.52 -14.48
CA GLU A 443 3.42 20.83 -14.52
C GLU A 443 3.09 20.23 -15.90
N ALA A 444 3.41 20.95 -16.99
CA ALA A 444 3.18 20.48 -18.35
C ALA A 444 3.97 19.20 -18.69
N GLU A 445 5.05 18.93 -17.96
CA GLU A 445 5.89 17.74 -18.11
C GLU A 445 5.40 16.59 -17.22
N PHE A 446 4.99 16.84 -15.98
CA PHE A 446 4.74 15.75 -15.02
C PHE A 446 3.27 15.46 -14.71
N SER A 447 2.36 16.42 -14.82
CA SER A 447 0.98 16.21 -14.35
C SER A 447 0.30 15.02 -15.04
N LEU A 448 -0.40 14.21 -14.24
CA LEU A 448 -1.23 13.10 -14.68
C LEU A 448 -2.38 13.56 -15.60
N LEU A 449 -2.77 14.84 -15.56
CA LEU A 449 -3.73 15.41 -16.52
C LEU A 449 -3.27 15.26 -17.98
N ARG A 450 -1.95 15.12 -18.23
CA ARG A 450 -1.43 14.84 -19.58
C ARG A 450 -2.03 13.58 -20.17
N SER A 451 -2.39 12.59 -19.36
CA SER A 451 -3.06 11.36 -19.82
C SER A 451 -4.42 11.64 -20.47
N LEU A 452 -5.11 12.72 -20.05
CA LEU A 452 -6.39 13.17 -20.60
C LEU A 452 -6.25 13.95 -21.91
N LEU A 453 -5.03 14.21 -22.37
CA LEU A 453 -4.74 14.97 -23.60
C LEU A 453 -4.32 14.09 -24.77
N ARG A 454 -4.19 12.77 -24.57
CA ARG A 454 -3.50 11.87 -25.52
C ARG A 454 -4.33 11.42 -26.72
N ASP A 455 -5.62 11.71 -26.75
CA ASP A 455 -6.46 11.32 -27.88
C ASP A 455 -6.40 12.35 -29.03
N ALA A 456 -6.62 11.86 -30.25
CA ALA A 456 -6.54 12.69 -31.46
C ALA A 456 -7.56 13.83 -31.48
N LEU A 457 -8.73 13.65 -30.83
CA LEU A 457 -9.79 14.65 -30.80
C LEU A 457 -9.43 15.79 -29.84
N THR A 458 -8.86 15.49 -28.67
CA THR A 458 -8.31 16.51 -27.77
C THR A 458 -7.15 17.25 -28.42
N THR A 459 -6.24 16.54 -29.10
CA THR A 459 -5.11 17.15 -29.83
C THR A 459 -5.60 18.14 -30.90
N ALA A 460 -6.54 17.73 -31.75
CA ALA A 460 -7.12 18.62 -32.77
C ALA A 460 -7.82 19.86 -32.16
N THR A 461 -8.43 19.71 -30.99
CA THR A 461 -9.05 20.83 -30.26
C THR A 461 -8.00 21.82 -29.78
N ILE A 462 -6.88 21.32 -29.23
CA ILE A 462 -5.76 22.14 -28.77
C ILE A 462 -5.12 22.89 -29.94
N ASP A 463 -4.81 22.18 -31.03
CA ASP A 463 -4.13 22.80 -32.18
C ASP A 463 -5.01 23.88 -32.82
N PHE A 464 -6.31 23.62 -32.98
CA PHE A 464 -7.27 24.63 -33.46
C PHE A 464 -7.23 25.91 -32.63
N MET A 465 -7.18 25.78 -31.30
CA MET A 465 -7.12 26.93 -30.40
C MET A 465 -5.75 27.60 -30.37
N ARG A 466 -4.66 26.83 -30.35
CA ARG A 466 -3.28 27.35 -30.27
C ARG A 466 -2.97 28.30 -31.42
N ASP A 467 -3.44 27.99 -32.62
CA ASP A 467 -3.24 28.83 -33.80
C ASP A 467 -4.00 30.17 -33.76
N ARG A 468 -4.97 30.32 -32.84
CA ARG A 468 -5.96 31.43 -32.84
C ARG A 468 -6.03 32.19 -31.53
N LEU A 469 -5.53 31.63 -30.44
CA LEU A 469 -5.57 32.19 -29.10
C LEU A 469 -4.55 33.32 -28.96
N LYS A 470 -4.98 34.46 -28.42
CA LYS A 470 -4.09 35.59 -28.12
C LYS A 470 -3.64 35.54 -26.64
N PRO A 471 -2.44 36.04 -26.28
CA PRO A 471 -1.91 35.96 -24.92
C PRO A 471 -2.82 36.53 -23.81
N GLN A 472 -3.56 37.60 -24.11
CA GLN A 472 -4.47 38.27 -23.18
C GLN A 472 -5.86 37.61 -23.06
N GLU A 473 -6.15 36.61 -23.90
CA GLU A 473 -7.47 35.96 -23.91
C GLU A 473 -7.59 34.90 -22.82
N GLN A 474 -8.79 34.77 -22.28
CA GLN A 474 -9.11 33.82 -21.21
C GLN A 474 -10.06 32.73 -21.74
N ILE A 475 -9.83 31.51 -21.29
CA ILE A 475 -10.49 30.28 -21.70
C ILE A 475 -11.22 29.68 -20.50
N ALA A 476 -12.49 29.35 -20.69
CA ALA A 476 -13.21 28.44 -19.79
C ALA A 476 -13.12 27.02 -20.35
N ALA A 477 -12.44 26.09 -19.68
CA ALA A 477 -12.22 24.74 -20.23
C ALA A 477 -12.11 23.67 -19.14
N PRO A 478 -12.16 22.37 -19.51
CA PRO A 478 -11.79 21.29 -18.60
C PRO A 478 -10.36 21.49 -18.06
N PRO A 479 -10.06 21.11 -16.80
CA PRO A 479 -8.79 21.42 -16.16
C PRO A 479 -7.53 20.97 -16.93
N GLN A 480 -7.60 19.88 -17.70
CA GLN A 480 -6.46 19.41 -18.50
C GLN A 480 -5.99 20.41 -19.57
N PHE A 481 -6.85 21.34 -20.01
CA PHE A 481 -6.49 22.37 -21.00
C PHE A 481 -5.55 23.45 -20.44
N ARG A 482 -5.37 23.56 -19.12
CA ARG A 482 -4.38 24.49 -18.54
C ARG A 482 -2.94 24.09 -18.85
N LEU A 483 -2.69 22.81 -19.18
CA LEU A 483 -1.36 22.34 -19.56
C LEU A 483 -0.88 22.97 -20.89
N PRO A 484 -1.66 22.90 -21.99
CA PRO A 484 -1.29 23.59 -23.24
C PRO A 484 -1.53 25.10 -23.22
N PHE A 485 -2.34 25.63 -22.31
CA PHE A 485 -2.72 27.05 -22.23
C PHE A 485 -2.52 27.62 -20.82
N SER A 486 -1.28 27.57 -20.33
CA SER A 486 -0.92 27.96 -18.96
C SER A 486 -1.28 29.43 -18.67
N GLY A 487 -1.89 29.68 -17.50
CA GLY A 487 -2.31 31.03 -17.06
C GLY A 487 -3.53 31.62 -17.79
N GLN A 488 -4.09 30.91 -18.78
CA GLN A 488 -5.25 31.38 -19.55
C GLN A 488 -6.52 30.56 -19.32
N VAL A 489 -6.45 29.47 -18.54
CA VAL A 489 -7.58 28.53 -18.34
C VAL A 489 -8.12 28.61 -16.93
N GLU A 490 -9.41 28.90 -16.79
CA GLU A 490 -10.17 28.75 -15.55
C GLU A 490 -11.33 27.76 -15.76
N GLY A 491 -11.95 27.33 -14.65
CA GLY A 491 -13.01 26.33 -14.66
C GLY A 491 -14.38 26.89 -15.04
N TYR A 492 -15.31 25.99 -15.32
CA TYR A 492 -16.69 26.37 -15.65
C TYR A 492 -17.42 27.12 -14.53
N ALA A 493 -17.07 26.87 -13.27
CA ALA A 493 -17.68 27.58 -12.13
C ALA A 493 -17.32 29.08 -12.14
N ASP A 494 -16.06 29.41 -12.46
CA ASP A 494 -15.59 30.79 -12.61
C ASP A 494 -16.26 31.47 -13.81
N PHE A 495 -16.38 30.73 -14.92
CA PHE A 495 -17.15 31.17 -16.09
C PHE A 495 -18.60 31.49 -15.76
N LEU A 496 -19.30 30.65 -15.01
CA LEU A 496 -20.69 30.89 -14.63
C LEU A 496 -20.85 32.14 -13.74
N ARG A 497 -19.86 32.43 -12.88
CA ARG A 497 -19.85 33.64 -12.03
C ARG A 497 -19.55 34.91 -12.83
N SER A 498 -18.68 34.85 -13.83
CA SER A 498 -18.20 36.04 -14.55
C SER A 498 -17.90 35.75 -16.03
N PRO A 499 -18.92 35.40 -16.84
CA PRO A 499 -18.73 34.93 -18.22
C PRO A 499 -18.15 36.02 -19.13
N GLY A 500 -18.33 37.29 -18.75
CA GLY A 500 -17.80 38.45 -19.46
C GLY A 500 -16.27 38.58 -19.44
N ARG A 501 -15.55 37.82 -18.60
CA ARG A 501 -14.08 37.79 -18.58
C ARG A 501 -13.48 36.91 -19.67
N TYR A 502 -14.28 36.00 -20.23
CA TYR A 502 -13.79 34.96 -21.13
C TYR A 502 -14.02 35.32 -22.60
N HIS A 503 -13.12 34.78 -23.41
CA HIS A 503 -13.11 34.93 -24.86
C HIS A 503 -13.42 33.60 -25.54
N TRP A 504 -12.94 32.51 -24.93
CA TRP A 504 -13.11 31.15 -25.42
C TRP A 504 -13.77 30.27 -24.36
N LEU A 505 -14.57 29.31 -24.81
CA LEU A 505 -15.07 28.23 -23.96
C LEU A 505 -14.91 26.89 -24.69
N VAL A 506 -14.22 25.94 -24.08
CA VAL A 506 -14.15 24.55 -24.54
C VAL A 506 -15.15 23.75 -23.73
N LEU A 507 -16.18 23.19 -24.37
CA LEU A 507 -17.20 22.40 -23.71
C LEU A 507 -16.98 20.91 -24.00
N HIS A 508 -16.76 20.11 -22.97
CA HIS A 508 -16.71 18.65 -23.10
C HIS A 508 -18.12 18.04 -23.03
N LYS A 509 -18.54 17.35 -24.10
CA LYS A 509 -19.94 16.86 -24.28
C LYS A 509 -20.37 15.82 -23.24
N GLY A 510 -19.42 15.08 -22.67
CA GLY A 510 -19.66 14.05 -21.64
C GLY A 510 -19.75 14.54 -20.19
N MET A 511 -19.65 15.84 -19.91
CA MET A 511 -19.59 16.37 -18.53
C MET A 511 -20.91 16.22 -17.75
N ALA A 512 -20.83 15.85 -16.47
CA ALA A 512 -21.97 15.79 -15.54
C ALA A 512 -22.34 17.16 -14.91
N LEU A 513 -22.03 18.27 -15.57
CA LEU A 513 -22.38 19.62 -15.12
C LEU A 513 -23.79 20.05 -15.59
N PRO A 514 -24.39 21.11 -15.00
CA PRO A 514 -25.59 21.74 -15.53
C PRO A 514 -25.27 22.45 -16.85
N VAL A 515 -25.15 21.66 -17.92
CA VAL A 515 -24.88 22.14 -19.28
C VAL A 515 -25.90 23.19 -19.70
N GLU A 516 -27.12 23.14 -19.18
CA GLU A 516 -28.14 24.17 -19.40
C GLU A 516 -27.68 25.56 -18.95
N ALA A 517 -27.08 25.66 -17.76
CA ALA A 517 -26.58 26.93 -17.24
C ALA A 517 -25.43 27.46 -18.10
N LEU A 518 -24.54 26.58 -18.58
CA LEU A 518 -23.46 26.94 -19.48
C LEU A 518 -24.00 27.42 -20.84
N LEU A 519 -24.90 26.66 -21.45
CA LEU A 519 -25.53 27.01 -22.72
C LEU A 519 -26.30 28.34 -22.63
N PHE A 520 -27.00 28.58 -21.52
CA PHE A 520 -27.66 29.85 -21.27
C PHE A 520 -26.67 31.03 -21.22
N GLN A 521 -25.55 30.88 -20.50
CA GLN A 521 -24.53 31.93 -20.44
C GLN A 521 -23.85 32.15 -21.80
N LEU A 522 -23.61 31.09 -22.56
CA LEU A 522 -23.06 31.18 -23.92
C LEU A 522 -23.99 32.02 -24.82
N ALA A 523 -25.29 31.73 -24.83
CA ALA A 523 -26.28 32.49 -25.59
C ALA A 523 -26.36 33.95 -25.12
N ARG A 524 -26.49 34.17 -23.81
CA ARG A 524 -26.60 35.51 -23.21
C ARG A 524 -25.38 36.39 -23.50
N CYS A 525 -24.18 35.80 -23.52
CA CYS A 525 -22.94 36.53 -23.72
C CYS A 525 -22.50 36.60 -25.19
N GLY A 526 -23.27 36.05 -26.14
CA GLY A 526 -22.96 36.10 -27.56
C GLY A 526 -21.79 35.21 -27.97
N PHE A 527 -21.64 34.06 -27.32
CA PHE A 527 -20.69 33.03 -27.75
C PHE A 527 -21.26 32.23 -28.91
N ARG A 528 -20.42 31.99 -29.93
CA ARG A 528 -20.78 31.18 -31.10
C ARG A 528 -19.82 30.00 -31.27
N PRO A 529 -20.30 28.81 -31.70
CA PRO A 529 -19.44 27.66 -31.91
C PRO A 529 -18.53 27.93 -33.11
N VAL A 530 -17.27 27.51 -33.02
CA VAL A 530 -16.23 27.72 -34.04
C VAL A 530 -15.46 26.44 -34.38
N PHE A 531 -15.49 25.45 -33.48
CA PHE A 531 -14.93 24.12 -33.71
C PHE A 531 -15.77 23.09 -32.96
N ALA A 532 -15.92 21.89 -33.52
CA ALA A 532 -16.59 20.79 -32.87
C ALA A 532 -16.04 19.46 -33.40
N ASN A 533 -15.88 18.49 -32.50
CA ASN A 533 -15.63 17.09 -32.81
C ASN A 533 -16.47 16.22 -31.87
N GLU A 534 -16.32 14.90 -31.89
CA GLU A 534 -17.17 14.01 -31.08
C GLU A 534 -17.13 14.28 -29.57
N VAL A 535 -16.03 14.83 -29.04
CA VAL A 535 -15.80 15.04 -27.60
C VAL A 535 -16.03 16.49 -27.17
N TYR A 536 -15.65 17.47 -27.98
CA TYR A 536 -15.62 18.89 -27.61
C TYR A 536 -16.39 19.78 -28.58
N VAL A 537 -16.87 20.91 -28.07
CA VAL A 537 -17.29 22.06 -28.86
C VAL A 537 -16.62 23.30 -28.30
N VAL A 538 -15.95 24.05 -29.17
CA VAL A 538 -15.27 25.30 -28.83
C VAL A 538 -16.14 26.46 -29.26
N PHE A 539 -16.35 27.40 -28.33
CA PHE A 539 -17.09 28.63 -28.54
C PHE A 539 -16.17 29.82 -28.40
N VAL A 540 -16.45 30.89 -29.16
CA VAL A 540 -15.73 32.16 -29.06
C VAL A 540 -16.70 33.32 -28.93
N ARG A 541 -16.27 34.39 -28.25
CA ARG A 541 -16.97 35.66 -28.12
C ARG A 541 -16.08 36.80 -28.65
N ARG A 542 -16.68 37.77 -29.36
CA ARG A 542 -16.01 39.00 -29.84
C ARG A 542 -14.75 38.75 -30.71
N ARG A 543 -14.78 37.69 -31.52
CA ARG A 543 -13.72 37.34 -32.50
C ARG A 543 -14.32 37.15 -33.90
N PRO A 544 -14.55 38.22 -34.67
CA PRO A 544 -15.17 38.12 -36.00
C PRO A 544 -14.27 37.41 -37.02
N ASP A 545 -12.95 37.43 -36.79
CA ASP A 545 -11.89 36.79 -37.58
C ASP A 545 -11.94 35.26 -37.58
N VAL A 546 -12.67 34.64 -36.64
CA VAL A 546 -12.81 33.19 -36.56
C VAL A 546 -14.15 32.76 -37.20
N PRO A 547 -14.16 31.92 -38.24
CA PRO A 547 -15.41 31.45 -38.85
C PRO A 547 -16.28 30.68 -37.84
N SER A 548 -17.59 30.96 -37.80
CA SER A 548 -18.52 30.20 -36.95
C SER A 548 -19.01 28.95 -37.63
N LEU A 549 -19.19 27.90 -36.84
CA LEU A 549 -19.94 26.71 -37.22
C LEU A 549 -21.45 26.95 -37.06
N SER A 550 -22.22 26.23 -37.87
CA SER A 550 -23.67 26.18 -37.72
C SER A 550 -24.03 25.42 -36.44
N TYR A 551 -25.07 25.88 -35.72
CA TYR A 551 -25.64 25.12 -34.59
C TYR A 551 -26.26 23.78 -35.05
N PHE A 552 -26.49 23.60 -36.35
CA PHE A 552 -26.98 22.36 -36.95
C PHE A 552 -25.87 21.40 -37.38
N THR A 553 -24.59 21.79 -37.30
CA THR A 553 -23.46 20.87 -37.51
C THR A 553 -23.63 19.66 -36.59
N PRO A 554 -23.52 18.41 -37.08
CA PRO A 554 -23.86 17.20 -36.30
C PRO A 554 -23.28 17.20 -34.89
N ASP A 555 -21.98 17.48 -34.78
CA ASP A 555 -21.28 17.52 -33.49
C ASP A 555 -21.75 18.61 -32.54
N VAL A 556 -22.17 19.77 -33.06
CA VAL A 556 -22.73 20.86 -32.25
C VAL A 556 -24.17 20.53 -31.85
N ARG A 557 -24.97 19.97 -32.77
CA ARG A 557 -26.37 19.63 -32.56
C ARG A 557 -26.57 18.64 -31.41
N HIS A 558 -25.64 17.70 -31.22
CA HIS A 558 -25.70 16.72 -30.13
C HIS A 558 -25.75 17.36 -28.73
N LEU A 559 -25.16 18.55 -28.54
CA LEU A 559 -25.25 19.28 -27.27
C LEU A 559 -26.68 19.73 -26.93
N TYR A 560 -27.45 20.12 -27.94
CA TYR A 560 -28.78 20.72 -27.77
C TYR A 560 -29.90 19.67 -27.85
N VAL A 561 -29.75 18.65 -28.71
CA VAL A 561 -30.82 17.69 -29.03
C VAL A 561 -30.62 16.33 -28.34
N GLY A 562 -29.38 15.86 -28.21
CA GLY A 562 -29.06 14.50 -27.73
C GLY A 562 -29.41 14.25 -26.26
N ARG A 563 -29.18 15.24 -25.38
CA ARG A 563 -29.51 15.11 -23.95
C ARG A 563 -31.00 15.22 -23.65
N TYR A 564 -31.74 16.02 -24.42
CA TYR A 564 -33.20 16.13 -24.32
C TYR A 564 -33.87 14.78 -24.60
N LEU A 565 -33.45 14.11 -25.67
CA LEU A 565 -33.94 12.77 -26.04
C LEU A 565 -33.55 11.69 -25.00
N ASN A 566 -32.34 11.75 -24.43
CA ASN A 566 -31.93 10.83 -23.37
C ASN A 566 -32.67 11.04 -22.04
N ARG A 567 -33.00 12.29 -21.67
CA ARG A 567 -33.86 12.59 -20.51
C ARG A 567 -35.30 12.14 -20.73
N LEU A 568 -35.84 12.34 -21.93
CA LEU A 568 -37.15 11.80 -22.32
C LEU A 568 -37.17 10.27 -22.23
N ARG A 569 -36.15 9.58 -22.77
CA ARG A 569 -36.02 8.12 -22.67
C ARG A 569 -35.89 7.63 -21.22
N LYS A 570 -35.12 8.30 -20.36
CA LYS A 570 -35.02 7.97 -18.92
C LYS A 570 -36.34 8.21 -18.17
N ARG A 571 -37.07 9.31 -18.44
CA ARG A 571 -38.40 9.60 -17.86
C ARG A 571 -39.46 8.59 -18.30
N VAL A 572 -39.44 8.20 -19.58
CA VAL A 572 -40.35 7.17 -20.12
C VAL A 572 -40.00 5.78 -19.58
N ALA A 573 -38.73 5.49 -19.31
CA ALA A 573 -38.31 4.24 -18.67
C ALA A 573 -38.66 4.18 -17.17
N SER A 574 -38.62 5.31 -16.45
CA SER A 574 -39.04 5.38 -15.04
C SER A 574 -40.57 5.33 -14.87
N SER A 575 -41.35 5.87 -15.82
CA SER A 575 -42.83 5.80 -15.76
C SER A 575 -43.39 4.44 -16.21
N LYS A 576 -42.56 3.55 -16.74
CA LYS A 576 -42.93 2.14 -17.06
C LYS A 576 -42.57 1.15 -15.94
N ARG A 577 -41.97 1.63 -14.85
CA ARG A 577 -41.63 0.83 -13.66
C ARG A 577 -42.39 1.28 -12.39
N SER A 578 -43.33 2.22 -12.52
CA SER A 578 -44.30 2.60 -11.49
C SER A 578 -45.61 1.86 -11.67
#